data_AF-A0ABD7I0U8-F1
#
_entry.id   AF-A0ABD7I0U8-F1
#
_cell.length_a   1.000
_cell.length_b   1.000
_cell.length_c   1.000
_cell.angle_alpha   90.00
_cell.angle_beta   90.00
_cell.angle_gamma   90.00
#
_symmetry.space_group_name_H-M   'P 1'
#
loop_
_entity.id
_entity.type
_entity.pdbx_description
1 polymer ?
#
loop_
_entity_poly.entity_id
_entity_poly.type
_entity_poly.pdbx_seq_one_letter_code
_entity_poly.pdbx_strand_id
1 'polypeptide(L)'
;MQLDSLEHMIKDYERRTGERVSLSGFYFDENNNYKDKYNYYFKWFPNAGFLFWTINEHEGERYFTIWQTYGDMKVIGKYIVEVMKLNDLDVIVTATHRSVRGFIKKWNMERVPTMDYSYNGFDYKVLKTVRKHLEATL
;
A
#
# COMPACT_ATOMS: atom_id res chain seq x y z
N MET A 1 -18.23 1.19 -1.80
CA MET A 1 -17.01 0.55 -2.33
C MET A 1 -17.51 -0.59 -3.19
N GLN A 2 -17.05 -0.77 -4.42
CA GLN A 2 -17.46 -1.90 -5.25
C GLN A 2 -16.42 -3.01 -5.08
N LEU A 3 -16.81 -4.11 -4.44
CA LEU A 3 -15.90 -5.17 -4.01
C LEU A 3 -16.21 -6.53 -4.68
N ASP A 4 -17.12 -6.55 -5.65
CA ASP A 4 -17.65 -7.80 -6.22
C ASP A 4 -16.64 -8.52 -7.13
N SER A 5 -15.71 -7.78 -7.71
CA SER A 5 -14.64 -8.31 -8.57
C SER A 5 -13.41 -7.43 -8.50
N LEU A 6 -12.24 -7.99 -8.84
CA LEU A 6 -11.01 -7.22 -8.95
C LEU A 6 -11.15 -6.08 -9.99
N GLU A 7 -11.82 -6.34 -11.11
CA GLU A 7 -12.05 -5.34 -12.15
C GLU A 7 -12.86 -4.14 -11.64
N HIS A 8 -13.94 -4.39 -10.90
CA HIS A 8 -14.74 -3.32 -10.30
C HIS A 8 -13.94 -2.52 -9.25
N MET A 9 -13.16 -3.21 -8.42
CA MET A 9 -12.29 -2.55 -7.44
C MET A 9 -11.27 -1.62 -8.12
N ILE A 10 -10.61 -2.11 -9.17
CA ILE A 10 -9.64 -1.32 -9.95
C ILE A 10 -10.33 -0.11 -10.56
N LYS A 11 -11.44 -0.29 -11.28
CA LYS A 11 -12.18 0.81 -11.92
C LYS A 11 -12.62 1.87 -10.92
N ASP A 12 -13.13 1.47 -9.75
CA ASP A 12 -13.54 2.43 -8.72
C ASP A 12 -12.35 3.12 -8.05
N TYR A 13 -11.22 2.42 -7.86
CA TYR A 13 -9.97 3.02 -7.39
C TYR A 13 -9.49 4.10 -8.36
N GLU A 14 -9.29 3.76 -9.64
CA GLU A 14 -8.81 4.69 -10.67
C GLU A 14 -9.72 5.92 -10.78
N ARG A 15 -11.04 5.72 -10.74
CA ARG A 15 -12.01 6.82 -10.76
C ARG A 15 -11.89 7.75 -9.56
N ARG A 16 -11.55 7.23 -8.37
CA ARG A 16 -11.43 7.99 -7.11
C ARG A 16 -10.07 8.66 -6.91
N THR A 17 -9.02 8.09 -7.48
CA THR A 17 -7.64 8.56 -7.30
C THR A 17 -7.13 9.34 -8.50
N GLY A 18 -7.63 9.03 -9.70
CA GLY A 18 -7.04 9.49 -10.97
C GLY A 18 -5.78 8.69 -11.36
N GLU A 19 -5.34 7.75 -10.54
CA GLU A 19 -4.23 6.86 -10.84
C GLU A 19 -4.67 5.73 -11.76
N ARG A 20 -3.70 5.04 -12.37
CA ARG A 20 -3.91 3.80 -13.12
C ARG A 20 -3.35 2.61 -12.37
N VAL A 21 -4.03 1.48 -12.53
CA VAL A 21 -3.57 0.19 -12.03
C VAL A 21 -3.16 -0.66 -13.23
N SER A 22 -1.94 -1.19 -13.19
CA SER A 22 -1.44 -2.12 -14.20
C SER A 22 -0.89 -3.36 -13.51
N LEU A 23 -1.38 -4.53 -13.93
CA LEU A 23 -0.83 -5.83 -13.55
C LEU A 23 0.13 -6.38 -14.60
N SER A 24 0.50 -5.57 -15.60
CA SER A 24 1.45 -5.96 -16.64
C SER A 24 2.83 -6.19 -16.02
N GLY A 25 3.44 -7.33 -16.35
CA GLY A 25 4.76 -7.71 -15.84
C GLY A 25 4.75 -8.43 -14.49
N PHE A 26 3.58 -8.65 -13.88
CA PHE A 26 3.45 -9.49 -12.69
C PHE A 26 3.39 -10.97 -13.07
N TYR A 27 3.95 -11.81 -12.20
CA TYR A 27 3.98 -13.25 -12.33
C TYR A 27 3.95 -13.90 -10.94
N PHE A 28 3.63 -15.19 -10.88
CA PHE A 28 3.79 -15.99 -9.66
C PHE A 28 5.25 -16.43 -9.53
N ASP A 29 5.88 -16.11 -8.40
CA ASP A 29 7.21 -16.64 -8.07
C ASP A 29 7.15 -18.08 -7.54
N GLU A 30 8.31 -18.66 -7.25
CA GLU A 30 8.47 -20.01 -6.69
C GLU A 30 7.76 -20.24 -5.34
N ASN A 31 7.45 -19.16 -4.62
CA ASN A 31 6.75 -19.17 -3.35
C ASN A 31 5.26 -18.80 -3.51
N ASN A 32 4.74 -18.82 -4.75
CA ASN A 32 3.38 -18.42 -5.11
C ASN A 32 3.02 -16.97 -4.73
N ASN A 33 4.00 -16.08 -4.62
CA ASN A 33 3.74 -14.66 -4.51
C ASN A 33 3.50 -14.07 -5.90
N TYR A 34 2.43 -13.29 -6.05
CA TYR A 34 2.19 -12.56 -7.29
C TYR A 34 2.90 -11.20 -7.24
N LYS A 35 3.99 -11.06 -8.00
CA LYS A 35 4.88 -9.90 -7.96
C LYS A 35 5.52 -9.62 -9.31
N ASP A 36 6.13 -8.45 -9.46
CA ASP A 36 6.97 -8.13 -10.62
C ASP A 36 8.48 -8.38 -10.36
N LYS A 37 9.30 -8.11 -11.38
CA LYS A 37 10.76 -8.28 -11.32
C LYS A 37 11.48 -7.33 -10.34
N TYR A 38 10.80 -6.29 -9.87
CA TYR A 38 11.30 -5.31 -8.90
C TYR A 38 10.82 -5.61 -7.48
N ASN A 39 10.25 -6.80 -7.24
CA ASN A 39 9.64 -7.20 -5.98
C ASN A 39 8.47 -6.30 -5.56
N TYR A 40 7.71 -5.80 -6.54
CA TYR A 40 6.44 -5.16 -6.31
C TYR A 40 5.34 -6.20 -6.24
N TYR A 41 4.79 -6.41 -5.06
CA TYR A 41 3.82 -7.45 -4.76
C TYR A 41 2.40 -6.94 -4.97
N PHE A 42 1.53 -7.80 -5.47
CA PHE A 42 0.10 -7.57 -5.53
C PHE A 42 -0.64 -8.67 -4.77
N LYS A 43 -1.54 -8.26 -3.89
CA LYS A 43 -2.46 -9.15 -3.18
C LYS A 43 -3.89 -8.73 -3.45
N TRP A 44 -4.65 -9.63 -4.04
CA TRP A 44 -6.10 -9.52 -4.12
C TRP A 44 -6.75 -10.22 -2.91
N PHE A 45 -7.74 -9.55 -2.33
CA PHE A 45 -8.58 -10.05 -1.25
C PHE A 45 -10.02 -10.13 -1.79
N PRO A 46 -10.50 -11.34 -2.16
CA PRO A 46 -11.85 -11.50 -2.70
C PRO A 46 -12.89 -10.86 -1.78
N ASN A 47 -13.76 -10.03 -2.36
CA ASN A 47 -14.81 -9.28 -1.66
C ASN A 47 -14.33 -8.28 -0.59
N ALA A 48 -13.02 -8.02 -0.49
CA ALA A 48 -12.45 -7.15 0.53
C ALA A 48 -11.57 -6.04 -0.06
N GLY A 49 -10.82 -6.27 -1.12
CA GLY A 49 -9.95 -5.24 -1.70
C GLY A 49 -8.73 -5.75 -2.44
N PHE A 50 -7.77 -4.85 -2.68
CA PHE A 50 -6.44 -5.17 -3.17
C PHE A 50 -5.36 -4.31 -2.52
N LEU A 51 -4.12 -4.80 -2.58
CA LEU A 51 -2.93 -4.11 -2.08
C LEU A 51 -1.76 -4.32 -3.04
N PHE A 52 -1.11 -3.22 -3.40
CA PHE A 52 0.21 -3.19 -3.99
C PHE A 52 1.23 -2.71 -2.97
N TRP A 53 2.31 -3.47 -2.78
CA TRP A 53 3.27 -3.22 -1.72
C TRP A 53 4.68 -3.73 -2.04
N THR A 54 5.70 -3.18 -1.37
CA THR A 54 7.09 -3.67 -1.40
C THR A 54 7.69 -3.61 0.01
N ILE A 55 8.82 -4.29 0.22
CA ILE A 55 9.72 -3.97 1.33
C ILE A 55 10.90 -3.23 0.73
N ASN A 56 11.08 -1.98 1.14
CA ASN A 56 12.18 -1.13 0.67
C ASN A 56 13.21 -0.95 1.79
N GLU A 57 14.44 -0.60 1.42
CA GLU A 57 15.50 -0.23 2.35
C GLU A 57 16.05 1.15 1.95
N HIS A 58 16.19 2.04 2.92
CA HIS A 58 16.87 3.32 2.73
C HIS A 58 17.60 3.71 4.02
N GLU A 59 18.83 4.21 3.89
CA GLU A 59 19.71 4.51 5.03
C GLU A 59 19.87 3.37 6.05
N GLY A 60 19.78 2.11 5.60
CA GLY A 60 19.89 0.91 6.44
C GLY A 60 18.62 0.54 7.22
N GLU A 61 17.53 1.30 7.05
CA GLU A 61 16.23 0.98 7.65
C GLU A 61 15.30 0.35 6.61
N ARG A 62 14.63 -0.74 6.98
CA ARG A 62 13.69 -1.48 6.13
C ARG A 62 12.25 -1.08 6.45
N TYR A 63 11.44 -0.85 5.43
CA TYR A 63 10.05 -0.41 5.58
C TYR A 63 9.09 -1.20 4.71
N PHE A 64 7.89 -1.45 5.25
CA PHE A 64 6.77 -1.91 4.45
C PHE A 64 6.15 -0.72 3.71
N THR A 65 6.24 -0.71 2.38
CA THR A 65 5.72 0.38 1.56
C THR A 65 4.40 0.01 0.93
N ILE A 66 3.35 0.78 1.22
CA ILE A 66 2.03 0.69 0.59
C ILE A 66 2.01 1.66 -0.59
N TRP A 67 1.89 1.12 -1.79
CA TRP A 67 1.85 1.93 -3.00
C TRP A 67 0.44 2.24 -3.47
N GLN A 68 -0.41 1.22 -3.58
CA GLN A 68 -1.82 1.38 -3.95
C GLN A 68 -2.65 0.43 -3.09
N THR A 69 -3.74 0.93 -2.52
CA THR A 69 -4.63 0.13 -1.67
C THR A 69 -6.08 0.59 -1.85
N TYR A 70 -6.98 -0.38 -1.90
CA TYR A 70 -8.41 -0.15 -2.00
C TYR A 70 -9.14 -1.30 -1.34
N GLY A 71 -9.99 -1.01 -0.35
CA GLY A 71 -10.74 -2.07 0.32
C GLY A 71 -11.06 -1.83 1.78
N ASP A 72 -11.50 -2.91 2.42
CA ASP A 72 -11.63 -3.03 3.86
C ASP A 72 -10.25 -3.11 4.51
N MET A 73 -9.90 -2.04 5.21
CA MET A 73 -8.60 -1.94 5.87
C MET A 73 -8.44 -2.87 7.07
N LYS A 74 -9.51 -3.46 7.63
CA LYS A 74 -9.38 -4.49 8.66
C LYS A 74 -8.83 -5.80 8.09
N VAL A 75 -9.24 -6.16 6.87
CA VAL A 75 -8.75 -7.36 6.19
C VAL A 75 -7.33 -7.12 5.67
N ILE A 76 -7.14 -6.03 4.94
CA ILE A 76 -5.84 -5.69 4.35
C ILE A 76 -4.80 -5.41 5.45
N GLY A 77 -5.19 -4.72 6.52
CA GLY A 77 -4.30 -4.38 7.62
C GLY A 77 -3.81 -5.59 8.41
N LYS A 78 -4.65 -6.62 8.60
CA LYS A 78 -4.20 -7.90 9.20
C LYS A 78 -3.10 -8.55 8.36
N TYR A 79 -3.29 -8.60 7.04
CA TYR A 79 -2.27 -9.12 6.13
C TYR A 79 -0.97 -8.31 6.19
N ILE A 80 -1.05 -6.97 6.19
CA ILE A 80 0.14 -6.11 6.34
C ILE A 80 0.89 -6.43 7.64
N VAL A 81 0.17 -6.52 8.77
CA VAL A 81 0.77 -6.85 10.07
C VAL A 81 1.45 -8.22 10.06
N GLU A 82 0.85 -9.23 9.43
CA GLU A 82 1.44 -10.57 9.28
C GLU A 82 2.74 -10.51 8.47
N VAL A 83 2.74 -9.84 7.31
CA VAL A 83 3.96 -9.70 6.49
C VAL A 83 5.06 -8.96 7.26
N MET A 84 4.70 -7.88 7.97
CA MET A 84 5.66 -7.12 8.76
C MET A 84 6.27 -7.96 9.89
N LYS A 85 5.48 -8.77 10.60
CA LYS A 85 5.97 -9.67 11.65
C LYS A 85 6.93 -10.73 11.10
N LEU A 86 6.61 -11.30 9.94
CA LEU A 86 7.47 -12.31 9.28
C LEU A 86 8.80 -11.73 8.79
N ASN A 87 8.88 -10.42 8.58
CA ASN A 87 10.06 -9.75 8.02
C ASN A 87 10.80 -8.85 9.02
N ASP A 88 10.39 -8.87 10.29
CA ASP A 88 10.88 -8.00 11.37
C ASP A 88 10.85 -6.51 11.02
N LEU A 89 9.68 -6.05 10.55
CA LEU A 89 9.44 -4.65 10.16
C LEU A 89 8.58 -3.94 11.19
N ASP A 90 8.91 -2.68 11.48
CA ASP A 90 8.09 -1.80 12.33
C ASP A 90 7.54 -0.58 11.58
N VAL A 91 8.20 -0.11 10.53
CA VAL A 91 7.79 1.12 9.82
C VAL A 91 6.96 0.80 8.58
N ILE A 92 5.87 1.54 8.43
CA ILE A 92 5.00 1.56 7.25
C ILE A 92 5.19 2.91 6.56
N VAL A 93 5.45 2.87 5.25
CA VAL A 93 5.54 4.07 4.40
C VAL A 93 4.42 4.02 3.35
N THR A 94 3.87 5.17 3.00
CA THR A 94 2.97 5.31 1.86
C THR A 94 3.14 6.69 1.23
N ALA A 95 2.65 6.87 0.01
CA ALA A 95 2.69 8.15 -0.66
C ALA A 95 1.31 8.47 -1.27
N THR A 96 0.89 9.74 -1.26
CA THR A 96 -0.36 10.13 -1.91
C THR A 96 -0.29 11.55 -2.47
N HIS A 97 -0.83 11.76 -3.67
CA HIS A 97 -1.05 13.10 -4.22
C HIS A 97 -2.32 13.78 -3.67
N ARG A 98 -3.16 13.03 -2.96
CA ARG A 98 -4.42 13.53 -2.39
C ARG A 98 -4.20 14.19 -1.02
N SER A 99 -5.30 14.51 -0.34
CA SER A 99 -5.27 15.05 1.02
C SER A 99 -4.74 14.03 2.03
N VAL A 100 -3.72 14.44 2.78
CA VAL A 100 -3.07 13.62 3.81
C VAL A 100 -3.85 13.57 5.14
N ARG A 101 -4.86 14.43 5.32
CA ARG A 101 -5.58 14.59 6.60
C ARG A 101 -6.17 13.29 7.13
N GLY A 102 -6.69 12.44 6.24
CA GLY A 102 -7.27 11.15 6.60
C GLY A 102 -6.23 10.18 7.17
N PHE A 103 -5.05 10.14 6.54
CA PHE A 103 -3.92 9.31 6.96
C PHE A 103 -3.42 9.73 8.35
N ILE A 104 -3.17 11.02 8.53
CA ILE A 104 -2.71 11.58 9.81
C ILE A 104 -3.73 11.30 10.92
N LYS A 105 -5.01 11.63 10.69
CA LYS A 105 -6.05 11.53 11.74
C LYS A 105 -6.40 10.09 12.11
N LYS A 106 -6.45 9.18 11.13
CA LYS A 106 -6.95 7.82 11.37
C LYS A 106 -5.83 6.82 11.70
N TRP A 107 -4.62 7.04 11.18
CA TRP A 107 -3.53 6.07 11.23
C TRP A 107 -2.29 6.63 11.92
N ASN A 108 -2.40 7.80 12.55
CA ASN A 108 -1.30 8.51 13.22
C ASN A 108 -0.04 8.59 12.33
N MET A 109 -0.26 8.86 11.04
CA MET A 109 0.83 9.01 10.09
C MET A 109 1.49 10.37 10.20
N GLU A 110 2.81 10.40 10.05
CA GLU A 110 3.65 11.59 10.03
C GLU A 110 4.12 11.87 8.60
N ARG A 111 4.29 13.15 8.26
CA ARG A 111 4.81 13.56 6.94
C ARG A 111 6.32 13.39 6.88
N VAL A 112 6.81 12.96 5.73
CA VAL A 112 8.25 12.91 5.41
C VAL A 112 8.52 13.72 4.14
N PRO A 113 8.49 15.06 4.19
CA PRO A 113 8.54 15.90 2.99
C PRO A 113 9.82 15.74 2.17
N THR A 114 10.93 15.34 2.79
CA THR A 114 12.22 15.09 2.13
C THR A 114 12.17 13.93 1.14
N MET A 115 11.15 13.07 1.21
CA MET A 115 10.94 11.94 0.31
C MET A 115 9.81 12.17 -0.70
N ASP A 116 9.17 13.35 -0.70
CA ASP A 116 8.14 13.69 -1.68
C ASP A 116 8.69 13.62 -3.11
N TYR A 117 7.86 13.22 -4.06
CA TYR A 117 8.26 13.06 -5.46
C TYR A 117 7.13 13.37 -6.42
N SER A 118 7.48 13.77 -7.65
CA SER A 118 6.52 13.95 -8.74
C SER A 118 6.57 12.76 -9.69
N TYR A 119 5.42 12.19 -10.03
CA TYR A 119 5.31 11.06 -10.95
C TYR A 119 4.00 11.11 -11.73
N ASN A 120 4.06 10.90 -13.05
CA ASN A 120 2.89 10.94 -13.96
C ASN A 120 1.99 12.16 -13.77
N GLY A 121 2.59 13.35 -13.57
CA GLY A 121 1.85 14.61 -13.43
C GLY A 121 1.20 14.83 -12.05
N PHE A 122 1.53 13.99 -11.06
CA PHE A 122 1.07 14.13 -9.69
C PHE A 122 2.23 14.37 -8.73
N ASP A 123 2.01 15.20 -7.71
CA ASP A 123 2.96 15.44 -6.62
C ASP A 123 2.58 14.59 -5.40
N TYR A 124 3.35 13.53 -5.14
CA TYR A 124 3.11 12.58 -4.07
C TYR A 124 3.74 13.04 -2.75
N LYS A 125 2.91 13.05 -1.71
CA LYS A 125 3.26 13.35 -0.33
C LYS A 125 3.55 12.05 0.40
N VAL A 126 4.79 11.84 0.83
CA VAL A 126 5.21 10.67 1.60
C VAL A 126 4.83 10.77 3.07
N LEU A 127 4.30 9.68 3.61
CA LEU A 127 3.94 9.55 5.01
C LEU A 127 4.52 8.26 5.59
N LYS A 128 4.80 8.28 6.89
CA LYS A 128 5.19 7.08 7.64
C LYS A 128 4.36 6.91 8.90
N THR A 129 4.21 5.68 9.37
CA THR A 129 3.69 5.32 10.69
C THR A 129 4.36 4.03 11.15
N VAL A 130 4.04 3.59 12.36
CA VAL A 130 4.55 2.32 12.91
C VAL A 130 3.48 1.25 12.91
N ARG A 131 3.88 -0.02 12.86
CA ARG A 131 3.01 -1.21 12.87
C ARG A 131 2.00 -1.15 14.01
N LYS A 132 2.44 -0.73 15.20
CA LYS A 132 1.59 -0.60 16.39
C LYS A 132 0.37 0.31 16.16
N HIS A 133 0.51 1.38 15.38
CA HIS A 133 -0.62 2.25 15.05
C HIS A 133 -1.63 1.56 14.14
N LEU A 134 -1.17 0.77 13.17
CA LEU A 134 -2.06 -0.05 12.34
C LEU A 134 -2.78 -1.10 13.20
N GLU A 135 -2.04 -1.83 14.05
CA GLU A 135 -2.60 -2.86 14.95
C GLU A 135 -3.70 -2.31 15.86
N ALA A 136 -3.59 -1.07 16.34
CA ALA A 136 -4.59 -0.41 17.17
C ALA A 136 -5.92 -0.12 16.43
N THR A 137 -5.96 -0.28 15.10
CA THR A 137 -7.15 0.00 14.26
C THR A 137 -7.89 -1.25 13.76
N LEU A 138 -7.34 -2.44 14.01
CA LEU A 138 -7.87 -3.73 13.53
C LEU A 138 -8.96 -4.29 14.47
#